data_AF-A0A8K0VZH3-F1
#
_entry.id   AF-A0A8K0VZH3-F1
#
_cell.length_a   1.000
_cell.length_b   1.000
_cell.length_c   1.000
_cell.angle_alpha   90.00
_cell.angle_beta   90.00
_cell.angle_gamma   90.00
#
_symmetry.space_group_name_H-M   'P 1'
#
loop_
_entity.id
_entity.type
_entity.pdbx_description
1 polymer ?
#
loop_
_entity_poly.entity_id
_entity_poly.type
_entity_poly.pdbx_seq_one_letter_code
_entity_poly.pdbx_strand_id
1 'polypeptide(L)'
;MDVEKLAGAPRYLAGFPSLTAFIATDRDHTSAIFKRFKRLGARNLLHLQSRLAALQVDLDVFDREEEHGGLDAKQYSRNWESFSAVAETDPRQKQKKALLDEIGRTLADYREALIYESQLASLPPPTKRTLEAFRYHFFNQDSGSPFPTLGGSSATLFEDQDDLVALREEDRDRLTAVIQDHCSSFFKIGRPQGDIIYASDRRIARFVTVISTINAAALLVGAIVSLYAIKSPKTRLGIIALFTALFAGNVGILTNARRTELFAATAA
;
A
#
# COMPACT_ATOMS: atom_id res chain seq x y z
N MET A 1 -17.17 -45.11 16.27
CA MET A 1 -18.29 -44.16 16.28
C MET A 1 -17.70 -42.86 16.76
N ASP A 2 -17.37 -41.95 15.86
CA ASP A 2 -17.07 -40.54 16.17
C ASP A 2 -17.60 -39.74 15.00
N VAL A 3 -18.92 -39.57 15.02
CA VAL A 3 -19.73 -38.92 14.00
C VAL A 3 -19.81 -37.44 14.36
N GLU A 4 -18.67 -36.75 14.46
CA GLU A 4 -18.66 -35.39 15.04
C GLU A 4 -17.61 -34.42 14.45
N LYS A 5 -17.30 -34.53 13.15
CA LYS A 5 -16.46 -33.53 12.44
C LYS A 5 -16.95 -33.14 11.04
N LEU A 6 -18.26 -33.01 10.88
CA LEU A 6 -18.89 -32.33 9.73
C LEU A 6 -19.88 -31.28 10.23
N ALA A 7 -19.44 -30.38 11.12
CA ALA A 7 -20.14 -29.13 11.33
C ALA A 7 -19.88 -28.26 10.09
N GLY A 8 -20.87 -28.21 9.19
CA GLY A 8 -20.80 -27.52 7.91
C GLY A 8 -20.38 -26.07 8.10
N ALA A 9 -19.40 -25.63 7.30
CA ALA A 9 -19.12 -24.22 7.18
C ALA A 9 -20.43 -23.48 6.81
N PRO A 10 -20.74 -22.34 7.46
CA PRO A 10 -21.97 -21.60 7.18
C PRO A 10 -22.03 -21.29 5.68
N ARG A 11 -23.10 -21.76 5.03
CA ARG A 11 -23.29 -21.59 3.59
C ARG A 11 -23.86 -20.19 3.36
N TYR A 12 -22.99 -19.23 3.08
CA TYR A 12 -23.39 -17.85 2.82
C TYR A 12 -24.08 -17.70 1.47
N LEU A 13 -25.02 -16.75 1.39
CA LEU A 13 -25.62 -16.33 0.13
C LEU A 13 -24.54 -15.70 -0.77
N ALA A 14 -24.53 -16.07 -2.06
CA ALA A 14 -23.64 -15.49 -3.05
C ALA A 14 -23.88 -13.96 -3.13
N GLY A 15 -22.82 -13.18 -2.92
CA GLY A 15 -22.89 -11.73 -2.87
C GLY A 15 -21.96 -11.14 -1.83
N PHE A 16 -22.38 -10.04 -1.21
CA PHE A 16 -21.65 -9.44 -0.10
C PHE A 16 -21.36 -10.43 1.05
N PRO A 17 -22.31 -11.26 1.53
CA PRO A 17 -22.04 -12.15 2.66
C PRO A 17 -20.98 -13.22 2.36
N SER A 18 -21.00 -13.84 1.18
CA SER A 18 -20.00 -14.85 0.81
C SER A 18 -18.63 -14.23 0.56
N LEU A 19 -18.57 -13.04 -0.07
CA LEU A 19 -17.31 -12.34 -0.33
C LEU A 19 -16.66 -11.83 0.96
N THR A 20 -17.44 -11.27 1.89
CA THR A 20 -16.92 -10.81 3.19
C THR A 20 -16.46 -11.98 4.04
N ALA A 21 -17.20 -13.09 4.05
CA ALA A 21 -16.78 -14.31 4.75
C ALA A 21 -15.47 -14.86 4.19
N PHE A 22 -15.30 -14.87 2.86
CA PHE A 22 -14.05 -15.26 2.21
C PHE A 22 -12.87 -14.36 2.66
N ILE A 23 -13.04 -13.04 2.59
CA ILE A 23 -12.01 -12.06 3.00
C ILE A 23 -11.67 -12.20 4.50
N ALA A 24 -12.69 -12.41 5.34
CA ALA A 24 -12.51 -12.51 6.80
C ALA A 24 -11.90 -13.84 7.26
N THR A 25 -12.05 -14.92 6.47
CA THR A 25 -11.53 -16.25 6.81
C THR A 25 -10.03 -16.37 6.52
N ASP A 26 -9.50 -15.53 5.63
CA ASP A 26 -8.09 -15.50 5.32
C ASP A 26 -7.27 -14.93 6.49
N ARG A 27 -6.58 -15.85 7.18
CA ARG A 27 -5.73 -15.55 8.34
C ARG A 27 -4.57 -14.61 8.02
N ASP A 28 -4.09 -14.63 6.77
CA ASP A 28 -2.95 -13.83 6.36
C ASP A 28 -3.40 -12.47 5.79
N HIS A 29 -4.72 -12.22 5.72
CA HIS A 29 -5.35 -11.01 5.17
C HIS A 29 -4.89 -10.64 3.74
N THR A 30 -4.36 -11.61 3.00
CA THR A 30 -3.88 -11.48 1.62
C THR A 30 -5.03 -11.23 0.63
N SER A 31 -6.22 -11.74 0.95
CA SER A 31 -7.46 -11.61 0.19
C SER A 31 -8.22 -10.31 0.47
N ALA A 32 -7.72 -9.45 1.38
CA ALA A 32 -8.27 -8.12 1.64
C ALA A 32 -7.91 -7.13 0.52
N ILE A 33 -8.41 -7.44 -0.68
CA ILE A 33 -8.21 -6.70 -1.92
C ILE A 33 -9.41 -5.80 -2.16
N PHE A 34 -9.15 -4.53 -2.40
CA PHE A 34 -10.19 -3.53 -2.66
C PHE A 34 -9.86 -2.69 -3.88
N LYS A 35 -10.91 -2.16 -4.50
CA LYS A 35 -10.76 -1.18 -5.58
C LYS A 35 -10.31 0.14 -5.00
N ARG A 36 -9.24 0.68 -5.59
CA ARG A 36 -8.63 1.96 -5.20
C ARG A 36 -9.42 3.16 -5.69
N PHE A 37 -10.10 3.04 -6.83
CA PHE A 37 -10.81 4.13 -7.49
C PHE A 37 -9.92 5.33 -7.87
N LYS A 38 -8.70 5.08 -8.37
CA LYS A 38 -7.69 6.11 -8.73
C LYS A 38 -8.25 7.27 -9.56
N ARG A 39 -9.14 6.95 -10.52
CA ARG A 39 -9.76 7.96 -11.40
C ARG A 39 -10.77 8.83 -10.66
N LEU A 40 -11.57 8.26 -9.75
CA LEU A 40 -12.53 9.03 -8.96
C LEU A 40 -11.82 9.85 -7.88
N GLY A 41 -10.81 9.28 -7.23
CA GLY A 41 -9.93 9.99 -6.29
C GLY A 41 -9.29 11.22 -6.91
N ALA A 42 -8.63 11.06 -8.06
CA ALA A 42 -8.05 12.17 -8.82
C ALA A 42 -9.09 13.21 -9.22
N ARG A 43 -10.28 12.78 -9.68
CA ARG A 43 -11.36 13.70 -10.04
C ARG A 43 -11.86 14.50 -8.83
N ASN A 44 -11.96 13.89 -7.65
CA ASN A 44 -12.35 14.55 -6.42
C ASN A 44 -11.32 15.64 -6.04
N LEU A 45 -10.02 15.30 -6.06
CA LEU A 45 -8.95 16.26 -5.81
C LEU A 45 -8.99 17.45 -6.77
N LEU A 46 -9.13 17.20 -8.08
CA LEU A 46 -9.22 18.25 -9.09
C LEU A 46 -10.45 19.15 -8.87
N HIS A 47 -11.57 18.57 -8.45
CA HIS A 47 -12.79 19.32 -8.16
C HIS A 47 -12.60 20.25 -6.95
N LEU A 48 -12.03 19.72 -5.86
CA LEU A 48 -11.74 20.50 -4.65
C LEU A 48 -10.71 21.61 -4.92
N GLN A 49 -9.66 21.32 -5.70
CA GLN A 49 -8.68 22.33 -6.15
C GLN A 49 -9.35 23.45 -6.95
N SER A 50 -10.20 23.09 -7.91
CA SER A 50 -10.89 24.07 -8.75
C SER A 50 -11.83 24.95 -7.94
N ARG A 51 -12.54 24.36 -6.96
CA ARG A 51 -13.39 25.11 -6.03
C ARG A 51 -12.58 26.07 -5.17
N LEU A 52 -11.46 25.62 -4.59
CA LEU A 52 -10.56 26.50 -3.82
C LEU A 52 -10.02 27.65 -4.65
N ALA A 53 -9.63 27.39 -5.91
CA ALA A 53 -9.16 28.43 -6.82
C ALA A 53 -10.25 29.49 -7.09
N ALA A 54 -11.51 29.07 -7.29
CA ALA A 54 -12.62 29.99 -7.45
C ALA A 54 -12.87 30.83 -6.19
N LEU A 55 -12.92 30.20 -5.01
CA LEU A 55 -13.11 30.89 -3.73
C LEU A 55 -11.95 31.87 -3.43
N GLN A 56 -10.72 31.52 -3.83
CA GLN A 56 -9.57 32.41 -3.69
C GLN A 56 -9.72 33.67 -4.55
N VAL A 57 -10.18 33.54 -5.80
CA VAL A 57 -10.46 34.70 -6.65
C VAL A 57 -11.50 35.63 -6.01
N ASP A 58 -12.55 35.06 -5.43
CA ASP A 58 -13.58 35.84 -4.72
C ASP A 58 -12.99 36.57 -3.49
N LEU A 59 -12.10 35.91 -2.74
CA LEU A 59 -11.42 36.53 -1.60
C LEU A 59 -10.48 37.66 -2.05
N ASP A 60 -9.74 37.46 -3.15
CA ASP A 60 -8.84 38.46 -3.73
C ASP A 60 -9.60 39.72 -4.21
N VAL A 61 -10.89 39.60 -4.54
CA VAL A 61 -11.75 40.78 -4.80
C VAL A 61 -11.97 41.58 -3.52
N PHE A 62 -12.33 40.92 -2.41
CA PHE A 62 -12.50 41.61 -1.12
C PHE A 62 -11.22 42.30 -0.68
N ASP A 63 -10.07 41.64 -0.81
CA ASP A 63 -8.79 42.18 -0.36
C ASP A 63 -8.34 43.38 -1.21
N ARG A 64 -8.53 43.34 -2.54
CA ARG A 64 -8.25 44.48 -3.42
C ARG A 64 -9.14 45.69 -3.10
N GLU A 65 -10.41 45.46 -2.79
CA GLU A 65 -11.32 46.56 -2.46
C GLU A 65 -10.99 47.18 -1.08
N GLU A 66 -10.57 46.37 -0.11
CA GLU A 66 -10.11 46.86 1.21
C GLU A 66 -8.79 47.64 1.12
N GLU A 67 -7.89 47.26 0.20
CA GLU A 67 -6.64 47.98 -0.07
C GLU A 67 -6.91 49.44 -0.49
N HIS A 68 -7.91 49.65 -1.34
CA HIS A 68 -8.36 50.96 -1.82
C HIS A 68 -9.35 51.65 -0.87
N GLY A 69 -9.73 50.98 0.22
CA GLY A 69 -10.67 51.48 1.22
C GLY A 69 -10.08 52.49 2.21
N GLY A 70 -10.95 52.99 3.08
CA GLY A 70 -10.57 53.86 4.21
C GLY A 70 -9.77 53.14 5.30
N LEU A 71 -9.35 53.89 6.33
CA LEU A 71 -8.58 53.35 7.46
C LEU A 71 -9.31 52.23 8.19
N ASP A 72 -10.64 52.30 8.29
CA ASP A 72 -11.46 51.30 8.98
C ASP A 72 -11.44 49.94 8.26
N ALA A 73 -11.55 49.94 6.93
CA ALA A 73 -11.45 48.72 6.12
C ALA A 73 -10.09 48.02 6.33
N LYS A 74 -9.01 48.80 6.35
CA LYS A 74 -7.66 48.31 6.62
C LYS A 74 -7.48 47.80 8.04
N GLN A 75 -8.23 48.35 9.00
CA GLN A 75 -8.21 47.89 10.39
C GLN A 75 -8.89 46.52 10.51
N TYR A 76 -9.98 46.28 9.79
CA TYR A 76 -10.66 44.97 9.78
C TYR A 76 -9.76 43.86 9.22
N SER A 77 -9.01 44.11 8.15
CA SER A 77 -8.09 43.10 7.59
C SER A 77 -6.93 42.74 8.54
N ARG A 78 -6.61 43.61 9.51
CA ARG A 78 -5.47 43.45 10.43
C ARG A 78 -5.84 42.92 11.81
N ASN A 79 -7.09 43.10 12.22
CA ASN A 79 -7.54 42.78 13.58
C ASN A 79 -8.82 41.95 13.54
N TRP A 80 -8.71 40.71 14.01
CA TRP A 80 -9.81 39.74 14.00
C TRP A 80 -10.99 40.19 14.86
N GLU A 81 -10.74 40.79 16.03
CA GLU A 81 -11.82 41.23 16.92
C GLU A 81 -12.67 42.34 16.28
N SER A 82 -12.01 43.31 15.64
CA SER A 82 -12.64 44.39 14.87
C SER A 82 -13.43 43.84 13.70
N PHE A 83 -12.86 42.92 12.93
CA PHE A 83 -13.53 42.25 11.81
C PHE A 83 -14.77 41.47 12.28
N SER A 84 -14.64 40.66 13.33
CA SER A 84 -15.73 39.83 13.82
C SER A 84 -16.87 40.68 14.39
N ALA A 85 -16.57 41.81 15.03
CA ALA A 85 -17.61 42.71 15.54
C ALA A 85 -18.40 43.38 14.39
N VAL A 86 -17.71 43.79 13.32
CA VAL A 86 -18.34 44.47 12.17
C VAL A 86 -19.07 43.48 11.25
N ALA A 87 -18.62 42.23 11.18
CA ALA A 87 -19.31 41.18 10.40
C ALA A 87 -20.73 40.84 10.91
N GLU A 88 -21.09 41.25 12.14
CA GLU A 88 -22.46 41.07 12.65
C GLU A 88 -23.42 42.17 12.16
N THR A 89 -22.90 43.34 11.79
CA THR A 89 -23.69 44.52 11.45
C THR A 89 -23.58 44.92 9.97
N ASP A 90 -22.40 44.81 9.37
CA ASP A 90 -22.16 45.10 7.96
C ASP A 90 -22.40 43.86 7.08
N PRO A 91 -23.41 43.88 6.17
CA PRO A 91 -23.67 42.78 5.25
C PRO A 91 -22.46 42.35 4.43
N ARG A 92 -21.57 43.29 4.09
CA ARG A 92 -20.38 43.02 3.27
C ARG A 92 -19.34 42.22 4.05
N GLN A 93 -19.01 42.65 5.28
CA GLN A 93 -18.08 41.92 6.14
C GLN A 93 -18.66 40.57 6.58
N LYS A 94 -19.98 40.47 6.73
CA LYS A 94 -20.68 39.19 6.92
C LYS A 94 -20.46 38.24 5.76
N GLN A 95 -20.55 38.72 4.52
CA GLN A 95 -20.28 37.92 3.32
C GLN A 95 -18.81 37.46 3.26
N LYS A 96 -17.86 38.36 3.57
CA LYS A 96 -16.43 38.01 3.65
C LYS A 96 -16.17 36.92 4.70
N LYS A 97 -16.79 37.01 5.87
CA LYS A 97 -16.70 35.99 6.94
C LYS A 97 -17.23 34.64 6.46
N ALA A 98 -18.40 34.61 5.82
CA ALA A 98 -18.98 33.38 5.27
C ALA A 98 -18.09 32.74 4.19
N LEU A 99 -17.48 33.56 3.32
CA LEU A 99 -16.52 33.10 2.31
C LEU A 99 -15.28 32.47 2.95
N LEU A 100 -14.70 33.10 3.98
CA LEU A 100 -13.56 32.57 4.71
C LEU A 100 -13.89 31.25 5.41
N ASP A 101 -15.09 31.11 5.99
CA ASP A 101 -15.56 29.85 6.58
C ASP A 101 -15.70 28.75 5.52
N GLU A 102 -16.22 29.07 4.33
CA GLU A 102 -16.34 28.13 3.21
C GLU A 102 -14.96 27.69 2.69
N ILE A 103 -14.02 28.62 2.56
CA ILE A 103 -12.62 28.32 2.23
C ILE A 103 -12.04 27.36 3.29
N GLY A 104 -12.24 27.66 4.58
CA GLY A 104 -11.74 26.82 5.67
C GLY A 104 -12.24 25.38 5.58
N ARG A 105 -13.54 25.17 5.36
CA ARG A 105 -14.14 23.84 5.18
C ARG A 105 -13.61 23.13 3.94
N THR A 106 -13.64 23.80 2.79
CA THR A 106 -13.18 23.21 1.52
C THR A 106 -11.68 22.87 1.55
N LEU A 107 -10.88 23.69 2.24
CA LEU A 107 -9.45 23.46 2.39
C LEU A 107 -9.15 22.28 3.31
N ALA A 108 -9.96 22.09 4.36
CA ALA A 108 -9.88 20.90 5.21
C ALA A 108 -10.19 19.63 4.38
N ASP A 109 -11.32 19.63 3.67
CA ASP A 109 -11.73 18.50 2.80
C ASP A 109 -10.66 18.17 1.76
N TYR A 110 -10.06 19.18 1.13
CA TYR A 110 -9.00 19.01 0.14
C TYR A 110 -7.74 18.39 0.75
N ARG A 111 -7.28 18.91 1.89
CA ARG A 111 -6.05 18.43 2.54
C ARG A 111 -6.22 17.02 3.08
N GLU A 112 -7.38 16.73 3.67
CA GLU A 112 -7.75 15.39 4.13
C GLU A 112 -7.79 14.40 2.96
N ALA A 113 -8.49 14.74 1.88
CA ALA A 113 -8.53 13.91 0.68
C ALA A 113 -7.12 13.66 0.09
N LEU A 114 -6.26 14.68 0.08
CA LEU A 114 -4.89 14.56 -0.43
C LEU A 114 -4.04 13.60 0.43
N ILE A 115 -4.17 13.68 1.75
CA ILE A 115 -3.48 12.78 2.68
C ILE A 115 -3.98 11.35 2.48
N TYR A 116 -5.29 11.14 2.39
CA TYR A 116 -5.86 9.81 2.15
C TYR A 116 -5.44 9.22 0.81
N GLU A 117 -5.44 10.01 -0.27
CA GLU A 117 -4.96 9.54 -1.57
C GLU A 117 -3.46 9.22 -1.58
N SER A 118 -2.65 9.98 -0.83
CA SER A 118 -1.22 9.71 -0.64
C SER A 118 -0.99 8.40 0.12
N GLN A 119 -1.72 8.18 1.22
CA GLN A 119 -1.67 6.93 1.98
C GLN A 119 -2.12 5.74 1.11
N LEU A 120 -3.22 5.90 0.38
CA LEU A 120 -3.72 4.89 -0.55
C LEU A 120 -2.75 4.61 -1.70
N ALA A 121 -1.98 5.62 -2.13
CA ALA A 121 -0.90 5.45 -3.11
C ALA A 121 0.29 4.65 -2.60
N SER A 122 0.53 4.67 -1.29
CA SER A 122 1.60 3.90 -0.66
C SER A 122 1.25 2.43 -0.45
N LEU A 123 -0.03 2.06 -0.51
CA LEU A 123 -0.44 0.66 -0.38
C LEU A 123 0.04 -0.16 -1.60
N PRO A 124 0.58 -1.37 -1.37
CA PRO A 124 1.03 -2.21 -2.45
C PRO A 124 -0.14 -2.75 -3.29
N PRO A 125 0.07 -2.97 -4.60
CA PRO A 125 -0.87 -3.73 -5.40
C PRO A 125 -0.87 -5.21 -4.95
N PRO A 126 -1.98 -5.94 -5.15
CA PRO A 126 -2.02 -7.36 -4.84
C PRO A 126 -1.02 -8.14 -5.73
N THR A 127 -0.38 -9.15 -5.14
CA THR A 127 0.50 -10.06 -5.90
C THR A 127 -0.32 -10.83 -6.94
N LYS A 128 0.27 -11.14 -8.11
CA LYS A 128 -0.44 -11.81 -9.23
C LYS A 128 -1.14 -13.09 -8.78
N ARG A 129 -0.45 -13.93 -8.02
CA ARG A 129 -0.97 -15.19 -7.49
C ARG A 129 -2.18 -14.99 -6.58
N THR A 130 -2.11 -14.02 -5.67
CA THR A 130 -3.20 -13.73 -4.74
C THR A 130 -4.39 -13.15 -5.49
N LEU A 131 -4.13 -12.29 -6.49
CA LEU A 131 -5.18 -11.75 -7.36
C LEU A 131 -5.84 -12.83 -8.21
N GLU A 132 -5.09 -13.79 -8.73
CA GLU A 132 -5.63 -14.94 -9.48
C GLU A 132 -6.54 -15.81 -8.60
N ALA A 133 -6.08 -16.16 -7.39
CA ALA A 133 -6.88 -16.92 -6.43
C ALA A 133 -8.15 -16.15 -6.00
N PHE A 134 -8.02 -14.84 -5.76
CA PHE A 134 -9.14 -13.97 -5.44
C PHE A 134 -10.14 -13.93 -6.60
N ARG A 135 -9.68 -13.76 -7.84
CA ARG A 135 -10.54 -13.73 -9.04
C ARG A 135 -11.21 -15.07 -9.31
N TYR A 136 -10.50 -16.18 -9.08
CA TYR A 136 -11.05 -17.53 -9.20
C TYR A 136 -12.29 -17.69 -8.32
N HIS A 137 -12.18 -17.31 -7.05
CA HIS A 137 -13.30 -17.30 -6.11
C HIS A 137 -14.35 -16.24 -6.46
N PHE A 138 -13.93 -15.00 -6.78
CA PHE A 138 -14.86 -13.90 -7.09
C PHE A 138 -15.73 -14.19 -8.31
N PHE A 139 -15.19 -14.80 -9.37
CA PHE A 139 -15.94 -15.17 -10.57
C PHE A 139 -16.59 -16.55 -10.50
N ASN A 140 -16.62 -17.18 -9.31
CA ASN A 140 -17.22 -18.50 -9.06
C ASN A 140 -16.79 -19.51 -10.14
N GLN A 141 -15.49 -19.59 -10.45
CA GLN A 141 -15.01 -20.41 -11.57
C GLN A 141 -15.24 -21.91 -11.37
N ASP A 142 -15.41 -22.35 -10.12
CA ASP A 142 -15.76 -23.71 -9.71
C ASP A 142 -17.19 -24.08 -10.13
N SER A 143 -18.02 -23.08 -10.43
CA SER A 143 -19.38 -23.29 -10.93
C SER A 143 -19.35 -23.59 -12.43
N GLY A 144 -20.23 -24.48 -12.90
CA GLY A 144 -20.32 -24.85 -14.32
C GLY A 144 -20.62 -23.69 -15.27
N SER A 145 -20.97 -22.51 -14.74
CA SER A 145 -21.18 -21.28 -15.48
C SER A 145 -20.55 -20.11 -14.69
N PRO A 146 -19.35 -19.62 -15.02
CA PRO A 146 -18.70 -18.55 -14.26
C PRO A 146 -19.57 -17.29 -14.16
N PHE A 147 -19.65 -16.72 -12.96
CA PHE A 147 -20.39 -15.47 -12.70
C PHE A 147 -19.73 -14.65 -11.58
N PRO A 148 -19.72 -13.32 -11.67
CA PRO A 148 -19.16 -12.47 -10.64
C PRO A 148 -20.02 -12.53 -9.37
N THR A 149 -19.38 -12.63 -8.22
CA THR A 149 -20.04 -12.67 -6.90
C THR A 149 -20.82 -11.38 -6.64
N LEU A 150 -20.31 -10.24 -7.12
CA LEU A 150 -21.03 -8.97 -7.08
C LEU A 150 -21.60 -8.67 -8.48
N GLY A 151 -22.89 -8.37 -8.56
CA GLY A 151 -23.58 -8.07 -9.82
C GLY A 151 -23.59 -6.59 -10.22
N GLY A 152 -24.26 -6.29 -11.34
CA GLY A 152 -24.46 -4.91 -11.83
C GLY A 152 -23.14 -4.20 -12.14
N SER A 153 -23.04 -2.92 -11.77
CA SER A 153 -21.82 -2.12 -11.93
C SER A 153 -20.64 -2.61 -11.08
N SER A 154 -20.89 -3.51 -10.12
CA SER A 154 -19.85 -4.08 -9.26
C SER A 154 -19.16 -5.32 -9.85
N ALA A 155 -19.69 -5.86 -10.96
CA ALA A 155 -19.17 -7.06 -11.60
C ALA A 155 -17.73 -6.92 -12.10
N THR A 156 -17.36 -5.71 -12.52
CA THR A 156 -16.06 -5.43 -13.17
C THR A 156 -15.05 -4.78 -12.22
N LEU A 157 -15.36 -4.61 -10.93
CA LEU A 157 -14.53 -3.85 -9.99
C LEU A 157 -13.10 -4.40 -9.85
N PHE A 158 -12.95 -5.72 -10.00
CA PHE A 158 -11.69 -6.45 -9.77
C PHE A 158 -10.96 -6.86 -11.05
N GLU A 159 -11.32 -6.27 -12.21
CA GLU A 159 -10.69 -6.55 -13.51
C GLU A 159 -9.39 -5.79 -13.76
N ASP A 160 -9.31 -4.51 -13.38
CA ASP A 160 -8.11 -3.68 -13.53
C ASP A 160 -7.15 -3.90 -12.36
N GLN A 161 -6.04 -4.62 -12.57
CA GLN A 161 -5.02 -4.86 -11.54
C GLN A 161 -4.36 -3.57 -11.03
N ASP A 162 -4.22 -2.55 -11.89
CA ASP A 162 -3.54 -1.29 -11.58
C ASP A 162 -4.43 -0.34 -10.76
N ASP A 163 -5.67 -0.72 -10.48
CA ASP A 163 -6.62 0.04 -9.64
C ASP A 163 -7.07 -0.77 -8.43
N LEU A 164 -6.27 -1.76 -8.02
CA LEU A 164 -6.48 -2.57 -6.82
C LEU A 164 -5.39 -2.31 -5.79
N VAL A 165 -5.78 -2.39 -4.52
CA VAL A 165 -4.88 -2.31 -3.37
C VAL A 165 -5.12 -3.50 -2.45
N ALA A 166 -4.04 -3.99 -1.85
CA ALA A 166 -4.11 -4.93 -0.73
C ALA A 166 -3.94 -4.16 0.58
N LEU A 167 -4.87 -4.33 1.53
CA LEU A 167 -4.81 -3.60 2.81
C LEU A 167 -3.65 -4.04 3.73
N ARG A 168 -2.98 -5.14 3.41
CA ARG A 168 -1.83 -5.62 4.18
C ARG A 168 -0.64 -5.82 3.27
N GLU A 169 0.48 -5.25 3.67
CA GLU A 169 1.78 -5.49 3.07
C GLU A 169 2.26 -6.89 3.51
N GLU A 170 2.43 -7.78 2.55
CA GLU A 170 3.23 -8.97 2.75
C GLU A 170 4.70 -8.51 2.84
N ASP A 171 5.28 -8.47 4.04
CA ASP A 171 6.74 -8.40 4.23
C ASP A 171 7.38 -9.68 3.66
N ARG A 172 7.38 -9.84 2.33
CA ARG A 172 8.04 -10.93 1.63
C ARG A 172 9.38 -10.41 1.13
N ASP A 173 10.45 -10.91 1.74
CA ASP A 173 11.80 -10.72 1.21
C ASP A 173 11.88 -11.21 -0.24
N ARG A 174 12.69 -10.55 -1.07
CA ARG A 174 12.84 -10.83 -2.50
C ARG A 174 13.14 -12.31 -2.81
N LEU A 175 13.87 -12.99 -1.93
CA LEU A 175 14.14 -14.42 -2.06
C LEU A 175 12.86 -15.27 -1.91
N THR A 176 11.99 -14.89 -0.97
CA THR A 176 10.70 -15.56 -0.73
C THR A 176 9.84 -15.50 -1.98
N ALA A 177 9.79 -14.33 -2.64
CA ALA A 177 9.07 -14.17 -3.91
C ALA A 177 9.66 -15.06 -5.03
N VAL A 178 10.99 -15.05 -5.23
CA VAL A 178 11.64 -15.84 -6.27
C VAL A 178 11.47 -17.35 -6.06
N ILE A 179 11.61 -17.83 -4.82
CA ILE A 179 11.43 -19.25 -4.47
C ILE A 179 9.97 -19.66 -4.62
N GLN A 180 9.02 -18.79 -4.27
CA GLN A 180 7.61 -19.11 -4.43
C GLN A 180 7.19 -19.16 -5.91
N ASP A 181 7.77 -18.30 -6.76
CA ASP A 181 7.51 -18.28 -8.21
C ASP A 181 8.19 -19.44 -8.94
N HIS A 182 9.45 -19.77 -8.63
CA HIS A 182 10.20 -20.81 -9.33
C HIS A 182 10.09 -22.22 -8.71
N CYS A 183 9.91 -22.33 -7.39
CA CYS A 183 9.92 -23.60 -6.66
C CYS A 183 8.53 -23.98 -6.10
N SER A 184 7.44 -23.43 -6.67
CA SER A 184 6.07 -23.73 -6.24
C SER A 184 5.76 -25.24 -6.25
N SER A 185 6.41 -26.03 -7.11
CA SER A 185 6.24 -27.49 -7.17
C SER A 185 6.80 -28.23 -5.96
N PHE A 186 7.84 -27.71 -5.30
CA PHE A 186 8.51 -28.39 -4.18
C PHE A 186 7.81 -28.16 -2.83
N PHE A 187 7.03 -27.08 -2.71
CA PHE A 187 6.33 -26.70 -1.47
C PHE A 187 4.83 -27.01 -1.47
N LYS A 188 4.32 -27.72 -2.48
CA LYS A 188 2.94 -28.24 -2.54
C LYS A 188 2.78 -29.44 -1.61
N ILE A 189 2.53 -29.23 -0.32
CA ILE A 189 2.17 -30.33 0.60
C ILE A 189 1.04 -29.89 1.54
N GLY A 190 -0.19 -30.22 1.16
CA GLY A 190 -1.41 -30.12 1.97
C GLY A 190 -2.55 -30.87 1.30
N ARG A 191 -3.33 -31.65 2.07
CA ARG A 191 -4.46 -32.45 1.54
C ARG A 191 -5.56 -31.55 0.95
N PRO A 192 -6.22 -31.95 -0.14
CA PRO A 192 -7.26 -31.15 -0.78
C PRO A 192 -8.53 -31.17 0.08
N GLN A 193 -8.87 -30.04 0.67
CA GLN A 193 -10.23 -29.80 1.16
C GLN A 193 -10.59 -28.35 0.83
N GLY A 194 -11.19 -28.15 -0.35
CA GLY A 194 -11.50 -26.84 -0.93
C GLY A 194 -10.34 -26.30 -1.78
N ASP A 195 -10.62 -25.94 -3.02
CA ASP A 195 -9.65 -25.81 -4.13
C ASP A 195 -8.81 -24.51 -4.10
N ILE A 196 -8.18 -24.19 -2.97
CA ILE A 196 -7.21 -23.09 -2.88
C ILE A 196 -5.99 -23.58 -2.09
N ILE A 197 -4.92 -23.93 -2.82
CA ILE A 197 -3.66 -24.41 -2.23
C ILE A 197 -2.85 -23.21 -1.71
N TYR A 198 -3.09 -22.84 -0.46
CA TYR A 198 -2.19 -21.99 0.33
C TYR A 198 -0.92 -22.78 0.66
N ALA A 199 0.20 -22.38 0.05
CA ALA A 199 1.50 -22.81 0.53
C ALA A 199 1.75 -22.11 1.87
N SER A 200 2.04 -22.86 2.93
CA SER A 200 2.25 -22.29 4.28
C SER A 200 3.45 -21.34 4.27
N ASP A 201 3.21 -20.02 4.25
CA ASP A 201 4.24 -18.95 4.28
C ASP A 201 5.24 -19.15 5.42
N ARG A 202 4.82 -19.68 6.57
CA ARG A 202 5.69 -19.99 7.72
C ARG A 202 6.74 -21.10 7.48
N ARG A 203 6.54 -21.96 6.48
CA ARG A 203 7.52 -22.98 6.07
C ARG A 203 8.45 -22.44 5.00
N ILE A 204 7.92 -21.63 4.08
CA ILE A 204 8.71 -20.93 3.06
C ILE A 204 9.68 -19.96 3.75
N ALA A 205 9.19 -19.15 4.69
CA ALA A 205 10.02 -18.26 5.50
C ALA A 205 11.14 -19.03 6.22
N ARG A 206 10.84 -20.18 6.86
CA ARG A 206 11.86 -21.02 7.48
C ARG A 206 12.88 -21.56 6.48
N PHE A 207 12.44 -22.01 5.32
CA PHE A 207 13.32 -22.52 4.26
C PHE A 207 14.25 -21.42 3.71
N VAL A 208 13.68 -20.25 3.44
CA VAL A 208 14.40 -19.03 3.03
C VAL A 208 15.45 -18.65 4.06
N THR A 209 15.08 -18.58 5.35
CA THR A 209 16.02 -18.28 6.43
C THR A 209 17.15 -19.31 6.51
N VAL A 210 16.84 -20.60 6.39
CA VAL A 210 17.86 -21.67 6.42
C VAL A 210 18.83 -21.54 5.24
N ILE A 211 18.33 -21.39 4.00
CA ILE A 211 19.20 -21.21 2.83
C ILE A 211 20.04 -19.94 2.93
N SER A 212 19.43 -18.83 3.34
CA SER A 212 20.15 -17.57 3.52
C SER A 212 21.26 -17.69 4.56
N THR A 213 21.00 -18.41 5.67
CA THR A 213 21.98 -18.67 6.73
C THR A 213 23.12 -19.55 6.24
N ILE A 214 22.82 -20.61 5.47
CA ILE A 214 23.83 -21.48 4.87
C ILE A 214 24.71 -20.71 3.87
N ASN A 215 24.10 -19.91 3.00
CA ASN A 215 24.85 -19.08 2.04
C ASN A 215 25.74 -18.05 2.75
N ALA A 216 25.23 -17.38 3.79
CA ALA A 216 26.02 -16.45 4.59
C ALA A 216 27.21 -17.13 5.27
N ALA A 217 27.00 -18.31 5.87
CA ALA A 217 28.07 -19.10 6.48
C ALA A 217 29.10 -19.57 5.44
N ALA A 218 28.66 -20.03 4.27
CA ALA A 218 29.55 -20.46 3.19
C ALA A 218 30.41 -19.30 2.65
N LEU A 219 29.83 -18.11 2.50
CA LEU A 219 30.57 -16.90 2.13
C LEU A 219 31.62 -16.53 3.16
N LEU A 220 31.28 -16.56 4.45
CA LEU A 220 32.18 -16.17 5.53
C LEU A 220 33.34 -17.17 5.69
N VAL A 221 33.04 -18.46 5.74
CA VAL A 221 34.07 -19.52 5.82
C VAL A 221 34.91 -19.54 4.54
N GLY A 222 34.28 -19.42 3.37
CA GLY A 222 34.95 -19.37 2.08
C GLY A 222 35.92 -18.20 1.96
N ALA A 223 35.55 -17.02 2.47
CA ALA A 223 36.42 -15.85 2.52
C ALA A 223 37.66 -16.11 3.40
N ILE A 224 37.46 -16.65 4.60
CA ILE A 224 38.56 -16.93 5.55
C ILE A 224 39.54 -17.95 4.97
N VAL A 225 39.03 -19.07 4.44
CA VAL A 225 39.87 -20.13 3.86
C VAL A 225 40.65 -19.61 2.65
N SER A 226 40.00 -18.85 1.76
CA SER A 226 40.63 -18.25 0.59
C SER A 226 41.73 -17.25 0.98
N LEU A 227 41.51 -16.43 2.01
CA LEU A 227 42.51 -15.50 2.54
C LEU A 227 43.70 -16.19 3.23
N TYR A 228 43.50 -17.41 3.72
CA TYR A 228 44.55 -18.20 4.38
C TYR A 228 45.42 -18.94 3.36
N ALA A 229 44.81 -19.45 2.29
CA ALA A 229 45.52 -20.20 1.25
C ALA A 229 46.49 -19.33 0.41
N ILE A 230 46.27 -18.02 0.34
CA ILE A 230 46.99 -17.12 -0.58
C ILE A 230 48.01 -16.25 0.15
N LYS A 231 49.27 -16.36 -0.28
CA LYS A 231 50.42 -15.67 0.33
C LYS A 231 50.70 -14.28 -0.26
N SER A 232 50.26 -14.01 -1.48
CA SER A 232 50.55 -12.74 -2.17
C SER A 232 49.64 -11.60 -1.70
N PRO A 233 50.17 -10.45 -1.23
CA PRO A 233 49.37 -9.37 -0.65
C PRO A 233 48.42 -8.69 -1.65
N LYS A 234 48.81 -8.57 -2.92
CA LYS A 234 47.94 -7.97 -3.97
C LYS A 234 46.69 -8.82 -4.24
N THR A 235 46.85 -10.13 -4.36
CA THR A 235 45.73 -11.07 -4.56
C THR A 235 44.83 -11.14 -3.33
N ARG A 236 45.41 -11.02 -2.14
CA ARG A 236 44.63 -10.96 -0.89
C ARG A 236 43.66 -9.78 -0.89
N LEU A 237 44.12 -8.59 -1.29
CA LEU A 237 43.27 -7.40 -1.39
C LEU A 237 42.14 -7.58 -2.42
N GLY A 238 42.44 -8.18 -3.58
CA GLY A 238 41.43 -8.49 -4.60
C GLY A 238 40.35 -9.46 -4.11
N ILE A 239 40.73 -10.45 -3.30
CA ILE A 239 39.80 -11.43 -2.72
C ILE A 239 38.91 -10.79 -1.66
N ILE A 240 39.46 -9.93 -0.80
CA ILE A 240 38.64 -9.15 0.15
C ILE A 240 37.59 -8.35 -0.62
N ALA A 241 38.01 -7.59 -1.65
CA ALA A 241 37.07 -6.82 -2.47
C ALA A 241 35.99 -7.68 -3.13
N LEU A 242 36.36 -8.87 -3.65
CA LEU A 242 35.43 -9.81 -4.25
C LEU A 242 34.41 -10.35 -3.25
N PHE A 243 34.85 -10.81 -2.07
CA PHE A 243 33.95 -11.34 -1.05
C PHE A 243 33.07 -10.25 -0.42
N THR A 244 33.57 -9.02 -0.27
CA THR A 244 32.75 -7.87 0.13
C THR A 244 31.67 -7.57 -0.90
N ALA A 245 32.00 -7.59 -2.21
CA ALA A 245 31.01 -7.40 -3.28
C ALA A 245 29.98 -8.54 -3.32
N LEU A 246 30.41 -9.79 -3.16
CA LEU A 246 29.51 -10.95 -3.10
C LEU A 246 28.60 -10.90 -1.87
N PHE A 247 29.12 -10.48 -0.71
CA PHE A 247 28.33 -10.29 0.50
C PHE A 247 27.28 -9.18 0.31
N ALA A 248 27.69 -8.02 -0.22
CA ALA A 248 26.78 -6.92 -0.54
C ALA A 248 25.68 -7.35 -1.52
N GLY A 249 26.06 -8.10 -2.56
CA GLY A 249 25.13 -8.67 -3.54
C GLY A 249 24.18 -9.68 -2.91
N ASN A 250 24.67 -10.55 -2.03
CA ASN A 250 23.82 -11.50 -1.32
C ASN A 250 22.81 -10.76 -0.42
N VAL A 251 23.25 -9.80 0.41
CA VAL A 251 22.33 -9.01 1.24
C VAL A 251 21.30 -8.28 0.38
N GLY A 252 21.71 -7.62 -0.71
CA GLY A 252 20.77 -6.88 -1.57
C GLY A 252 19.80 -7.73 -2.40
N ILE A 253 20.15 -8.98 -2.69
CA ILE A 253 19.30 -9.91 -3.45
C ILE A 253 18.41 -10.74 -2.51
N LEU A 254 18.95 -11.19 -1.38
CA LEU A 254 18.26 -12.09 -0.45
C LEU A 254 17.33 -11.36 0.52
N THR A 255 17.64 -10.12 0.90
CA THR A 255 16.86 -9.38 1.91
C THR A 255 16.26 -8.10 1.34
N ASN A 256 15.27 -7.54 2.05
CA ASN A 256 14.70 -6.24 1.72
C ASN A 256 15.53 -5.06 2.28
N ALA A 257 16.85 -5.22 2.38
CA ALA A 257 17.74 -4.22 2.96
C ALA A 257 17.67 -2.88 2.21
N ARG A 258 17.49 -1.79 2.96
CA ARG A 258 17.51 -0.44 2.39
C ARG A 258 18.92 -0.13 1.89
N ARG A 259 19.04 0.75 0.89
CA ARG A 259 20.36 1.17 0.34
C ARG A 259 21.32 1.60 1.46
N THR A 260 20.82 2.31 2.46
CA THR A 260 21.58 2.77 3.63
C THR A 260 22.07 1.63 4.53
N GLU A 261 21.27 0.60 4.74
CA GLU A 261 21.63 -0.59 5.53
C GLU A 261 22.68 -1.42 4.80
N LEU A 262 22.57 -1.50 3.48
CA LEU A 262 23.53 -2.18 2.62
C LEU A 262 24.91 -1.50 2.67
N PHE A 263 24.95 -0.17 2.64
CA PHE A 263 26.19 0.58 2.83
C PHE A 263 26.80 0.37 4.21
N ALA A 264 25.99 0.41 5.28
CA ALA A 264 26.46 0.15 6.64
C ALA A 264 27.02 -1.28 6.79
N ALA A 265 26.34 -2.27 6.23
CA ALA A 265 26.76 -3.67 6.28
C ALA A 265 28.06 -3.93 5.49
N THR A 266 28.34 -3.17 4.43
CA THR A 266 29.60 -3.29 3.67
C THR A 266 30.78 -2.53 4.27
N ALA A 267 30.51 -1.55 5.13
CA ALA A 267 31.54 -0.72 5.77
C ALA A 267 32.09 -1.34 7.06
N ALA A 268 31.34 -2.24 7.70
CA ALA A 268 31.72 -3.00 8.89
C ALA A 268 32.63 -4.19 8.52
#